data_AF-A0A8T6UL00-F1
#
_entry.id   AF-A0A8T6UL00-F1
#
_cell.length_a   1.000
_cell.length_b   1.000
_cell.length_c   1.000
_cell.angle_alpha   90.00
_cell.angle_beta   90.00
_cell.angle_gamma   90.00
#
_symmetry.space_group_name_H-M   'P 1'
#
loop_
_entity.id
_entity.type
_entity.pdbx_description
1 polymer ?
#
loop_
_entity_poly.entity_id
_entity_poly.type
_entity_poly.pdbx_seq_one_letter_code
_entity_poly.pdbx_strand_id
1 'polypeptide(L)'
;MFYQLIGRQDSPTTPKRIDDYYVKFLEAPVKAYQNLGIPAEFKPVNDIIAGGKKISGNGAGDIGDARILVGNMIFDFNFDMMVKVLKVPDEKFRDKIAQS
;
A
#
# COMPACT_ATOMS: atom_id res chain seq x y z
N MET A 1 8.27 -6.86 -1.14
CA MET A 1 7.52 -7.71 -2.11
C MET A 1 6.36 -6.91 -2.67
N PHE A 2 5.97 -7.12 -3.93
CA PHE A 2 4.77 -6.53 -4.53
C PHE A 2 3.71 -7.60 -4.78
N TYR A 3 2.45 -7.19 -4.77
CA TYR A 3 1.31 -8.03 -5.14
C TYR A 3 0.34 -7.25 -6.01
N GLN A 4 -0.43 -7.99 -6.81
CA GLN A 4 -1.44 -7.42 -7.68
C GLN A 4 -2.72 -8.27 -7.64
N LEU A 5 -3.86 -7.61 -7.68
CA LEU A 5 -5.17 -8.21 -7.84
C LEU A 5 -5.83 -7.60 -9.08
N ILE A 6 -6.36 -8.45 -9.95
CA ILE A 6 -7.06 -8.04 -11.16
C ILE A 6 -8.44 -8.69 -11.13
N GLY A 7 -9.49 -7.89 -11.21
CA GLY A 7 -10.88 -8.37 -11.25
C GLY A 7 -11.66 -7.67 -12.33
N ARG A 8 -12.60 -8.36 -12.98
CA ARG A 8 -13.55 -7.72 -13.90
C ARG A 8 -14.48 -6.78 -13.14
N GLN A 9 -14.81 -5.63 -13.72
CA GLN A 9 -15.69 -4.63 -13.12
C GLN A 9 -17.16 -5.09 -13.05
N ASP A 10 -17.57 -5.98 -13.94
CA ASP A 10 -18.92 -6.58 -13.95
C ASP A 10 -19.07 -7.77 -13.00
N SER A 11 -17.97 -8.24 -12.40
CA SER A 11 -18.00 -9.36 -11.47
C SER A 11 -18.81 -9.01 -10.21
N PRO A 12 -19.70 -9.90 -9.73
CA PRO A 12 -20.41 -9.69 -8.47
C PRO A 12 -19.46 -9.62 -7.26
N THR A 13 -18.21 -10.09 -7.40
CA THR A 13 -17.20 -10.03 -6.34
C THR A 13 -16.36 -8.77 -6.36
N THR A 14 -16.47 -7.91 -7.37
CA THR A 14 -15.71 -6.66 -7.50
C THR A 14 -16.54 -5.50 -6.95
N PRO A 15 -16.10 -4.83 -5.86
CA PRO A 15 -16.76 -3.62 -5.39
C PRO A 15 -16.75 -2.52 -6.45
N LYS A 16 -17.89 -1.85 -6.63
CA LYS A 16 -18.07 -0.79 -7.64
C LYS A 16 -17.36 0.50 -7.26
N ARG A 17 -17.38 0.89 -5.99
CA ARG A 17 -16.63 2.04 -5.49
C ARG A 17 -15.19 1.64 -5.18
N ILE A 18 -14.25 2.54 -5.47
CA ILE A 18 -12.83 2.27 -5.22
C ILE A 18 -12.51 2.18 -3.72
N ASP A 19 -13.19 2.97 -2.87
CA ASP A 19 -13.03 2.92 -1.41
C ASP A 19 -13.40 1.53 -0.87
N ASP A 20 -14.54 0.99 -1.32
CA ASP A 20 -15.01 -0.35 -0.92
C ASP A 20 -14.06 -1.44 -1.46
N TYR A 21 -13.42 -1.20 -2.61
CA TYR A 21 -12.42 -2.09 -3.19
C TYR A 21 -11.18 -2.17 -2.28
N TYR A 22 -10.70 -1.04 -1.77
CA TYR A 22 -9.60 -1.03 -0.79
C TYR A 22 -10.00 -1.73 0.51
N VAL A 23 -11.15 -1.38 1.09
CA VAL A 23 -11.62 -1.99 2.36
C VAL A 23 -11.70 -3.52 2.23
N LYS A 24 -12.25 -4.02 1.12
CA LYS A 24 -12.40 -5.45 0.89
C LYS A 24 -11.06 -6.15 0.70
N PHE A 25 -10.21 -5.64 -0.19
CA PHE A 25 -9.05 -6.40 -0.65
C PHE A 25 -7.77 -6.13 0.13
N LEU A 26 -7.67 -5.01 0.86
CA LEU A 26 -6.57 -4.76 1.80
C LEU A 26 -6.73 -5.53 3.12
N GLU A 27 -7.87 -6.19 3.35
CA GLU A 27 -8.03 -7.10 4.48
C GLU A 27 -7.05 -8.28 4.41
N ALA A 28 -6.81 -8.85 3.22
CA ALA A 28 -5.90 -9.97 3.03
C ALA A 28 -4.44 -9.65 3.41
N PRO A 29 -3.80 -8.58 2.91
CA PRO A 29 -2.44 -8.21 3.33
C PRO A 29 -2.37 -7.75 4.80
N VAL A 30 -3.43 -7.12 5.35
CA VAL A 30 -3.50 -6.85 6.79
C VAL A 30 -3.44 -8.15 7.60
N LYS A 31 -4.27 -9.14 7.26
CA LYS A 31 -4.24 -10.47 7.90
C LYS A 31 -2.90 -11.16 7.73
N ALA A 32 -2.25 -11.01 6.57
CA ALA A 32 -0.91 -11.57 6.34
C ALA A 32 0.11 -11.00 7.33
N TYR A 33 0.12 -9.68 7.55
CA TYR A 33 0.96 -9.05 8.57
C TYR A 33 0.63 -9.53 9.99
N GLN A 34 -0.66 -9.63 10.33
CA GLN A 34 -1.11 -10.10 11.64
C GLN A 34 -0.68 -11.56 11.91
N ASN A 35 -0.76 -12.43 10.90
CA ASN A 35 -0.28 -13.80 10.99
C ASN A 35 1.25 -13.91 11.19
N LEU A 36 2.00 -12.86 10.80
CA LEU A 36 3.44 -12.72 11.07
C LEU A 36 3.73 -12.06 12.43
N GLY A 37 2.71 -11.79 13.24
CA GLY A 37 2.86 -11.15 14.56
C GLY A 37 2.98 -9.63 14.51
N ILE A 38 2.73 -9.01 13.36
CA ILE A 38 2.78 -7.54 13.19
C ILE A 38 1.36 -7.00 13.37
N PRO A 39 1.11 -6.09 14.33
CA PRO A 39 -0.22 -5.51 14.58
C PRO A 39 -0.57 -4.46 13.52
N ALA A 40 -0.78 -4.94 12.29
CA ALA A 40 -1.11 -4.11 11.15
C ALA A 40 -2.61 -3.80 11.11
N GLU A 41 -2.94 -2.61 10.64
CA GLU A 41 -4.30 -2.13 10.45
C GLU A 41 -4.43 -1.36 9.14
N PHE A 42 -5.62 -1.42 8.54
CA PHE A 42 -5.96 -0.61 7.38
C PHE A 42 -6.15 0.84 7.79
N LYS A 43 -5.52 1.76 7.06
CA LYS A 43 -5.70 3.20 7.19
C LYS A 43 -6.26 3.76 5.87
N PRO A 44 -7.48 4.32 5.87
CA PRO A 44 -8.01 5.00 4.71
C PRO A 44 -7.05 6.08 4.19
N VAL A 45 -6.93 6.25 2.87
CA VAL A 45 -7.77 5.61 1.83
C VAL A 45 -7.24 4.24 1.38
N ASN A 46 -5.93 4.01 1.43
CA ASN A 46 -5.27 2.92 0.71
C ASN A 46 -3.99 2.43 1.38
N ASP A 47 -3.79 2.72 2.66
CA ASP A 47 -2.54 2.41 3.37
C ASP A 47 -2.73 1.29 4.39
N ILE A 48 -1.63 0.60 4.70
CA ILE A 48 -1.55 -0.29 5.87
C ILE A 48 -0.49 0.28 6.79
N ILE A 49 -0.83 0.40 8.07
CA ILE A 49 0.05 0.93 9.10
C ILE A 49 0.29 -0.11 10.20
N ALA A 50 1.41 0.03 10.90
CA ALA A 50 1.67 -0.66 12.16
C ALA A 50 2.43 0.31 13.09
N GLY A 51 1.99 0.43 14.34
CA GLY A 51 2.59 1.37 15.30
C GLY A 51 2.61 2.83 14.80
N GLY A 52 1.60 3.25 14.05
CA GLY A 52 1.49 4.59 13.47
C GLY A 52 2.37 4.84 12.24
N LYS A 53 3.20 3.89 11.82
CA LYS A 53 4.06 3.99 10.63
C LYS A 53 3.45 3.26 9.44
N LYS A 54 3.56 3.85 8.25
CA LYS A 54 3.12 3.24 6.99
C LYS A 54 4.06 2.11 6.60
N ILE A 55 3.51 0.91 6.40
CA ILE A 55 4.24 -0.31 6.04
C ILE A 55 3.80 -0.91 4.69
N SER A 56 2.75 -0.35 4.09
CA SER A 56 2.29 -0.67 2.75
C SER A 56 1.61 0.54 2.12
N GLY A 57 1.86 0.79 0.85
CA GLY A 57 1.12 1.72 0.01
C GLY A 57 0.45 0.97 -1.13
N ASN A 58 -0.82 1.27 -1.36
CA ASN A 58 -1.63 0.55 -2.35
C ASN A 58 -2.26 1.53 -3.33
N GLY A 59 -2.45 1.12 -4.57
CA GLY A 59 -3.09 1.92 -5.60
C GLY A 59 -3.99 1.04 -6.45
N ALA A 60 -5.18 1.53 -6.74
CA ALA A 60 -6.12 0.87 -7.62
C ALA A 60 -6.58 1.79 -8.76
N GLY A 61 -6.96 1.18 -9.88
CA GLY A 61 -7.46 1.88 -11.06
C GLY A 61 -8.11 0.94 -12.05
N ASP A 62 -8.85 1.51 -12.99
CA ASP A 62 -9.57 0.78 -14.02
C ASP A 62 -8.81 0.82 -15.35
N ILE A 63 -8.68 -0.34 -15.99
CA ILE A 63 -8.12 -0.51 -17.33
C ILE A 63 -9.08 -1.39 -18.13
N GLY A 64 -9.75 -0.80 -19.13
CA GLY A 64 -10.77 -1.51 -19.91
C GLY A 64 -11.93 -1.98 -19.01
N ASP A 65 -12.25 -3.27 -19.05
CA ASP A 65 -13.26 -3.92 -18.22
C ASP A 65 -12.71 -4.47 -16.89
N ALA A 66 -11.43 -4.21 -16.58
CA ALA A 66 -10.76 -4.68 -15.38
C ALA A 66 -10.50 -3.56 -14.38
N ARG A 67 -10.60 -3.88 -13.09
CA ARG A 67 -10.08 -3.10 -11.97
C ARG A 67 -8.84 -3.79 -11.44
N ILE A 68 -7.77 -3.03 -11.29
CA ILE A 68 -6.46 -3.49 -10.85
C ILE A 68 -6.13 -2.83 -9.52
N LEU A 69 -5.68 -3.61 -8.56
CA LEU A 69 -5.05 -3.15 -7.33
C LEU A 69 -3.59 -3.62 -7.32
N VAL A 70 -2.69 -2.69 -7.06
CA VAL A 70 -1.26 -2.93 -6.85
C VAL A 70 -0.91 -2.49 -5.45
N GLY A 71 -0.21 -3.36 -4.72
CA GLY A 71 0.23 -3.09 -3.37
C GLY A 71 1.60 -3.68 -3.10
N ASN A 72 2.15 -3.35 -1.94
CA ASN A 72 3.42 -3.90 -1.50
C ASN A 72 3.37 -4.37 -0.05
N MET A 73 4.32 -5.23 0.30
CA MET A 73 4.67 -5.53 1.68
C MET A 73 6.15 -5.21 1.87
N ILE A 74 6.41 -4.28 2.78
CA ILE A 74 7.76 -3.88 3.19
C ILE A 74 8.22 -4.86 4.27
N PHE A 75 9.30 -5.59 4.00
CA PHE A 75 9.93 -6.53 4.95
C PHE A 75 11.26 -5.97 5.46
N ASP A 76 12.07 -5.45 4.55
CA ASP A 76 13.29 -4.71 4.81
C ASP A 76 13.21 -3.38 4.06
N PHE A 77 13.59 -2.29 4.72
CA PHE A 77 13.51 -0.95 4.17
C PHE A 77 14.80 -0.18 4.40
N ASN A 78 15.53 0.03 3.30
CA ASN A 78 16.75 0.82 3.32
C ASN A 78 16.42 2.31 3.11
N PHE A 79 16.31 3.05 4.22
CA PHE A 79 16.02 4.48 4.22
C PHE A 79 17.08 5.29 3.46
N ASP A 80 18.38 4.95 3.59
CA ASP A 80 19.47 5.64 2.90
C ASP A 80 19.31 5.53 1.38
N MET A 81 18.94 4.36 0.89
CA MET A 81 18.65 4.14 -0.53
C MET A 81 17.41 4.91 -0.98
N MET A 82 16.34 4.95 -0.17
CA MET A 82 15.16 5.74 -0.51
C MET A 82 15.50 7.23 -0.71
N VAL A 83 16.24 7.82 0.24
CA VAL A 83 16.61 9.25 0.20
C VAL A 83 17.49 9.58 -1.00
N LYS A 84 18.38 8.65 -1.39
CA LYS A 84 19.24 8.79 -2.58
C LYS A 84 18.47 8.71 -3.90
N VAL A 85 17.48 7.83 -3.98
CA VAL A 85 16.69 7.59 -5.21
C VAL A 85 15.60 8.64 -5.40
N LEU A 86 15.03 9.17 -4.31
CA LEU A 86 14.10 10.29 -4.40
C LEU A 86 14.84 11.53 -4.93
N LYS A 87 14.39 12.01 -6.09
CA LYS A 87 14.71 13.34 -6.62
C LYS A 87 13.99 14.38 -5.78
N VAL A 88 14.53 14.66 -4.59
CA VAL A 88 14.06 15.75 -3.73
C VAL A 88 14.80 17.02 -4.14
N PRO A 89 14.09 18.14 -4.39
CA PRO A 89 14.71 19.37 -4.88
C PRO A 89 15.56 20.12 -3.85
N ASP A 90 15.49 19.79 -2.56
CA ASP A 90 16.16 20.52 -1.47
C ASP A 90 16.84 19.55 -0.48
N GLU A 91 18.11 19.79 -0.16
CA GLU A 91 18.91 19.02 0.81
C GLU A 91 18.30 19.06 2.22
N LYS A 92 17.71 20.19 2.65
CA LYS A 92 17.08 20.29 3.97
C LYS A 92 15.83 19.41 4.13
N PHE A 93 15.22 19.03 3.02
CA PHE A 93 14.05 18.14 3.01
C PHE A 93 14.45 16.66 3.11
N ARG A 94 15.66 16.31 2.65
CA ARG A 94 16.21 14.95 2.81
C ARG A 94 16.43 14.59 4.28
N ASP A 95 16.97 15.51 5.06
CA ASP A 95 17.25 15.29 6.50
C ASP A 95 15.98 14.98 7.31
N LYS A 96 14.86 15.63 6.97
CA LYS A 96 13.57 15.37 7.63
C LYS A 96 12.99 13.99 7.31
N ILE A 97 13.18 13.52 6.08
CA ILE A 97 12.70 12.20 5.64
C ILE A 97 13.58 11.07 6.23
N ALA A 98 14.87 11.30 6.41
CA ALA A 98 15.77 10.33 7.03
C ALA A 98 15.47 10.09 8.53
N GLN A 99 14.84 11.05 9.21
CA GLN A 99 14.59 11.00 10.66
C GLN A 99 13.18 10.50 11.06
N SER A 100 12.34 10.06 10.11
CA SER A 100 10.93 9.65 10.34
C SER A 100 10.72 8.13 10.39
#